data_AF-A0A8S1VWP7-F1
#
_entry.id   AF-A0A8S1VWP7-F1
#
_cell.length_a   1.000
_cell.length_b   1.000
_cell.length_c   1.000
_cell.angle_alpha   90.00
_cell.angle_beta   90.00
_cell.angle_gamma   90.00
#
_symmetry.space_group_name_H-M   'P 1'
#
loop_
_entity.id
_entity.type
_entity.pdbx_description
1 polymer ?
#
loop_
_entity_poly.entity_id
_entity_poly.type
_entity_poly.pdbx_seq_one_letter_code
_entity_poly.pdbx_strand_id
1 'polypeptide(L)'
;MMDSFLQKEAFVDIFAQVKDVDEQIFGFIFKTFRKEKVQDCIGYLSDNGNQKQNQMKQITDGLKKIKNHDFNKKDYSDEKIYQSIRQLITIMKGKRQMIEFLLFLVHLTSIDNSLIKCGSNSLHLLVQMNVDLSQKNFENIKISKTSLVRANFFRCDLSGSEFDNVNISGINLNCAKLFHCKWQNIRVDQLHHLKGHLSQVKQVSFSPNGTTLVSCDGDTSIRIWDIKRGKTNQLNLFSHINYQIEFKLNHSSQQFYFSKMSKHRALLIFY
;
A
#
# COMPACT_ATOMS: atom_id res chain seq x y z
N MET A 1 9.19 5.70 -30.24
CA MET A 1 8.42 4.56 -30.75
C MET A 1 7.63 4.04 -29.56
N MET A 2 6.29 4.17 -29.60
CA MET A 2 5.42 3.82 -28.48
C MET A 2 5.52 2.31 -28.26
N ASP A 3 5.94 1.89 -27.06
CA ASP A 3 6.19 0.48 -26.76
C ASP A 3 4.92 -0.32 -27.03
N SER A 4 5.06 -1.41 -27.80
CA SER A 4 3.96 -2.31 -28.17
C SER A 4 3.26 -2.94 -26.95
N PHE A 5 3.84 -2.74 -25.75
CA PHE A 5 3.36 -3.15 -24.43
C PHE A 5 1.95 -2.64 -24.09
N LEU A 6 1.52 -1.49 -24.62
CA LEU A 6 0.19 -0.92 -24.36
C LEU A 6 -0.79 -1.09 -25.54
N GLN A 7 -0.33 -1.64 -26.67
CA GLN A 7 -1.11 -1.65 -27.91
C GLN A 7 -1.83 -2.97 -28.23
N LYS A 8 -1.62 -4.05 -27.48
CA LYS A 8 -2.30 -5.33 -27.74
C LYS A 8 -3.02 -5.84 -26.50
N GLU A 9 -4.32 -5.57 -26.48
CA GLU A 9 -5.33 -5.94 -25.46
C GLU A 9 -4.95 -5.50 -24.06
N ALA A 10 -5.20 -4.24 -23.76
CA ALA A 10 -4.78 -3.61 -22.53
C ALA A 10 -5.48 -4.31 -21.36
N PHE A 11 -4.80 -4.44 -20.22
CA PHE A 11 -5.45 -4.77 -18.94
C PHE A 11 -6.73 -3.92 -18.68
N VAL A 12 -6.83 -2.75 -19.31
CA VAL A 12 -8.01 -1.89 -19.38
C VAL A 12 -9.21 -2.55 -20.07
N ASP A 13 -9.00 -3.41 -21.08
CA ASP A 13 -10.05 -4.15 -21.80
C ASP A 13 -10.60 -5.31 -20.97
N ILE A 14 -9.75 -5.92 -20.13
CA ILE A 14 -10.19 -6.84 -19.09
C ILE A 14 -11.00 -6.07 -18.05
N PHE A 15 -10.52 -4.91 -17.61
CA PHE A 15 -11.28 -4.04 -16.71
C PHE A 15 -12.63 -3.63 -17.31
N ALA A 16 -12.70 -3.32 -18.61
CA ALA A 16 -13.94 -2.95 -19.28
C ALA A 16 -15.03 -4.04 -19.16
N GLN A 17 -14.65 -5.32 -19.09
CA GLN A 17 -15.59 -6.43 -18.90
C GLN A 17 -16.12 -6.54 -17.48
N VAL A 18 -15.38 -6.07 -16.49
CA VAL A 18 -15.79 -6.07 -15.07
C VAL A 18 -16.23 -4.69 -14.58
N LYS A 19 -16.25 -3.68 -15.46
CA LYS A 19 -16.60 -2.30 -15.13
C LYS A 19 -18.07 -2.14 -14.74
N ASP A 20 -18.95 -2.90 -15.36
CA ASP A 20 -20.40 -2.83 -15.11
C ASP A 20 -20.87 -3.79 -14.00
N VAL A 21 -19.92 -4.46 -13.33
CA VAL A 21 -20.20 -5.29 -12.15
C VAL A 21 -20.47 -4.38 -10.95
N ASP A 22 -21.51 -4.70 -10.19
CA ASP A 22 -21.84 -4.01 -8.95
C ASP A 22 -20.70 -4.19 -7.93
N GLU A 23 -20.18 -3.09 -7.37
CA GLU A 23 -19.10 -3.10 -6.39
C GLU A 23 -19.45 -3.96 -5.15
N GLN A 24 -20.74 -4.05 -4.81
CA GLN A 24 -21.20 -4.88 -3.69
C GLN A 24 -20.94 -6.37 -3.92
N ILE A 25 -20.82 -6.82 -5.17
CA ILE A 25 -20.49 -8.21 -5.49
C ILE A 25 -19.08 -8.56 -5.01
N PHE A 26 -18.08 -7.68 -5.17
CA PHE A 26 -16.74 -7.97 -4.65
C PHE A 26 -16.77 -8.12 -3.12
N GLY A 27 -17.48 -7.22 -2.43
CA GLY A 27 -17.71 -7.30 -0.99
C GLY A 27 -18.43 -8.57 -0.55
N PHE A 28 -19.42 -9.01 -1.33
CA PHE A 28 -20.11 -10.28 -1.12
C PHE A 28 -19.17 -11.48 -1.28
N ILE A 29 -18.46 -11.56 -2.41
CA ILE A 29 -17.52 -12.66 -2.70
C ILE A 29 -16.46 -12.75 -1.61
N PHE A 30 -15.90 -11.63 -1.12
CA PHE A 30 -14.96 -11.64 0.00
C PHE A 30 -15.54 -12.21 1.29
N LYS A 31 -16.79 -11.84 1.63
CA LYS A 31 -17.46 -12.39 2.81
C LYS A 31 -17.68 -13.90 2.66
N THR A 32 -17.98 -14.36 1.45
CA THR A 32 -18.21 -15.78 1.18
C THR A 32 -16.91 -16.58 1.18
N PHE A 33 -15.80 -16.05 0.63
CA PHE A 33 -14.46 -16.67 0.75
C PHE A 33 -13.97 -16.83 2.18
N ARG A 34 -14.40 -15.96 3.10
CA ARG A 34 -14.10 -16.13 4.53
C ARG A 34 -14.91 -17.22 5.21
N LYS A 35 -16.03 -17.63 4.62
CA LYS A 35 -16.93 -18.62 5.20
C LYS A 35 -16.73 -20.00 4.58
N GLU A 36 -16.48 -20.12 3.27
CA GLU A 36 -16.34 -21.41 2.56
C GLU A 36 -15.49 -21.30 1.26
N LYS A 37 -15.31 -22.41 0.52
CA LYS A 37 -14.48 -22.47 -0.70
C LYS A 37 -15.16 -21.69 -1.84
N VAL A 38 -14.41 -21.21 -2.82
CA VAL A 38 -14.92 -20.45 -4.00
C VAL A 38 -16.13 -21.10 -4.68
N GLN A 39 -16.23 -22.43 -4.63
CA GLN A 39 -17.33 -23.21 -5.21
C GLN A 39 -18.69 -22.88 -4.57
N ASP A 40 -18.72 -22.52 -3.29
CA ASP A 40 -19.95 -22.18 -2.56
C ASP A 40 -20.49 -20.79 -2.94
N CYS A 41 -19.60 -19.89 -3.40
CA CYS A 41 -20.00 -18.61 -3.99
C CYS A 41 -20.82 -18.81 -5.29
N ILE A 42 -20.47 -19.83 -6.08
CA ILE A 42 -21.13 -20.13 -7.36
C ILE A 42 -22.55 -20.67 -7.08
N GLY A 43 -22.71 -21.55 -6.10
CA GLY A 43 -24.01 -22.10 -5.69
C GLY A 43 -24.98 -21.06 -5.12
N TYR A 44 -24.50 -20.14 -4.27
CA TYR A 44 -25.38 -19.11 -3.68
C TYR A 44 -25.84 -18.03 -4.68
N LEU A 45 -25.08 -17.84 -5.77
CA LEU A 45 -25.38 -16.86 -6.83
C LEU A 45 -26.25 -17.46 -7.94
N SER A 46 -26.28 -18.78 -8.11
CA SER A 46 -27.28 -19.43 -8.95
C SER A 46 -28.71 -19.30 -8.39
N ASP A 47 -28.85 -19.19 -7.07
CA ASP A 47 -30.15 -19.12 -6.39
C ASP A 47 -30.79 -17.71 -6.41
N ASN A 48 -30.04 -16.66 -6.79
CA ASN A 48 -30.48 -15.27 -6.71
C ASN A 48 -30.44 -14.54 -8.07
N GLY A 49 -31.27 -14.98 -9.02
CA GLY A 49 -31.70 -14.22 -10.21
C GLY A 49 -30.68 -14.01 -11.34
N ASN A 50 -31.20 -13.87 -12.57
CA ASN A 50 -30.42 -13.76 -13.82
C ASN A 50 -29.33 -12.66 -13.81
N GLN A 51 -29.52 -11.56 -13.07
CA GLN A 51 -28.57 -10.44 -13.03
C GLN A 51 -27.27 -10.77 -12.28
N LYS A 52 -27.34 -11.45 -11.12
CA LYS A 52 -26.14 -11.83 -10.36
C LYS A 52 -25.36 -12.94 -11.07
N GLN A 53 -26.06 -13.87 -11.72
CA GLN A 53 -25.44 -14.87 -12.58
C GLN A 53 -24.65 -14.22 -13.74
N ASN A 54 -25.21 -13.19 -14.40
CA ASN A 54 -24.53 -12.46 -15.46
C ASN A 54 -23.28 -11.73 -14.97
N GLN A 55 -23.34 -11.06 -13.82
CA GLN A 55 -22.18 -10.38 -13.24
C GLN A 55 -21.08 -11.38 -12.83
N MET A 56 -21.45 -12.55 -12.31
CA MET A 56 -20.48 -13.62 -12.03
C MET A 56 -19.82 -14.18 -13.29
N LYS A 57 -20.58 -14.32 -14.36
CA LYS A 57 -20.04 -14.71 -15.65
C LYS A 57 -19.01 -13.69 -16.15
N GLN A 58 -19.32 -12.40 -16.06
CA GLN A 58 -18.38 -11.32 -16.39
C GLN A 58 -17.08 -11.39 -15.57
N ILE A 59 -17.17 -11.56 -14.25
CA ILE A 59 -15.99 -11.74 -13.38
C ILE A 59 -15.20 -12.97 -13.80
N THR A 60 -15.87 -14.10 -14.03
CA THR A 60 -15.24 -15.37 -14.39
C THR A 60 -14.51 -15.29 -15.73
N ASP A 61 -15.13 -14.68 -16.73
CA ASP A 61 -14.52 -14.50 -18.05
C ASP A 61 -13.35 -13.52 -18.00
N GLY A 62 -13.45 -12.46 -17.19
CA GLY A 62 -12.34 -11.56 -16.88
C GLY A 62 -11.16 -12.30 -16.23
N LEU A 63 -11.41 -13.16 -15.24
CA LEU A 63 -10.38 -13.97 -14.59
C LEU A 63 -9.71 -14.97 -15.55
N LYS A 64 -10.48 -15.62 -16.43
CA LYS A 64 -9.92 -16.51 -17.47
C LYS A 64 -8.95 -15.77 -18.39
N LYS A 65 -9.31 -14.54 -18.80
CA LYS A 65 -8.41 -13.70 -19.60
C LYS A 65 -7.16 -13.32 -18.81
N ILE A 66 -7.30 -12.92 -17.54
CA ILE A 66 -6.15 -12.57 -16.68
C ILE A 66 -5.17 -13.73 -16.55
N LYS A 67 -5.65 -14.97 -16.37
CA LYS A 67 -4.76 -16.14 -16.20
C LYS A 67 -3.74 -16.26 -17.33
N ASN A 68 -4.14 -15.94 -18.56
CA ASN A 68 -3.28 -16.02 -19.74
C ASN A 68 -2.62 -14.70 -20.13
N HIS A 69 -3.01 -13.59 -19.52
CA HIS A 69 -2.53 -12.24 -19.83
C HIS A 69 -1.15 -11.96 -19.21
N ASP A 70 -0.41 -11.03 -19.82
CA ASP A 70 0.93 -10.61 -19.34
C ASP A 70 0.93 -10.08 -17.91
N PHE A 71 -0.19 -9.51 -17.47
CA PHE A 71 -0.42 -9.07 -16.10
C PHE A 71 -0.30 -10.20 -15.06
N ASN A 72 -0.45 -11.46 -15.46
CA ASN A 72 -0.22 -12.63 -14.60
C ASN A 72 1.10 -13.37 -14.89
N LYS A 73 1.95 -12.83 -15.78
CA LYS A 73 3.21 -13.49 -16.20
C LYS A 73 4.43 -12.62 -15.94
N LYS A 74 4.34 -11.32 -16.23
CA LYS A 74 5.44 -10.34 -16.14
C LYS A 74 5.46 -9.63 -14.79
N ASP A 75 6.62 -9.13 -14.39
CA ASP A 75 6.76 -8.32 -13.20
C ASP A 75 6.49 -6.83 -13.45
N TYR A 76 5.36 -6.34 -12.94
CA TYR A 76 4.95 -4.95 -13.07
C TYR A 76 5.65 -4.03 -12.07
N SER A 77 6.65 -4.53 -11.34
CA SER A 77 7.57 -3.69 -10.58
C SER A 77 8.96 -3.54 -11.23
N ASP A 78 9.19 -4.17 -12.38
CA ASP A 78 10.44 -4.04 -13.12
C ASP A 78 10.62 -2.62 -13.66
N GLU A 79 11.76 -2.00 -13.33
CA GLU A 79 12.12 -0.64 -13.74
C GLU A 79 12.14 -0.48 -15.27
N LYS A 80 12.40 -1.55 -16.02
CA LYS A 80 12.42 -1.54 -17.49
C LYS A 80 11.09 -1.14 -18.11
N ILE A 81 9.97 -1.40 -17.43
CA ILE A 81 8.61 -1.09 -17.93
C ILE A 81 7.93 0.04 -17.15
N TYR A 82 8.70 0.80 -16.37
CA TYR A 82 8.20 1.86 -15.48
C TYR A 82 7.35 2.93 -16.19
N GLN A 83 7.74 3.34 -17.39
CA GLN A 83 6.99 4.35 -18.17
C GLN A 83 5.59 3.85 -18.55
N SER A 84 5.50 2.60 -19.01
CA SER A 84 4.24 1.95 -19.34
C SER A 84 3.33 1.80 -18.12
N ILE A 85 3.91 1.48 -16.95
CA ILE A 85 3.19 1.39 -15.67
C ILE A 85 2.65 2.77 -15.26
N ARG A 86 3.41 3.86 -15.43
CA ARG A 86 2.92 5.22 -15.13
C ARG A 86 1.72 5.61 -15.99
N GLN A 87 1.72 5.24 -17.27
CA GLN A 87 0.58 5.50 -18.15
C GLN A 87 -0.65 4.71 -17.68
N LEU A 88 -0.47 3.42 -17.37
CA LEU A 88 -1.53 2.57 -16.81
C LEU A 88 -2.09 3.16 -15.50
N ILE A 89 -1.22 3.57 -14.57
CA ILE A 89 -1.62 4.24 -13.32
C ILE A 89 -2.44 5.48 -13.61
N THR A 90 -2.03 6.30 -14.58
CA THR A 90 -2.76 7.53 -14.96
C THR A 90 -4.17 7.20 -15.45
N ILE A 91 -4.31 6.14 -16.25
CA ILE A 91 -5.61 5.67 -16.76
C ILE A 91 -6.50 5.13 -15.62
N MET A 92 -5.92 4.48 -14.62
CA MET A 92 -6.65 3.84 -13.52
C MET A 92 -6.97 4.77 -12.36
N LYS A 93 -6.18 5.84 -12.18
CA LYS A 93 -6.28 6.73 -11.02
C LYS A 93 -7.68 7.34 -10.92
N GLY A 94 -8.27 7.25 -9.72
CA GLY A 94 -9.62 7.78 -9.45
C GLY A 94 -10.77 6.85 -9.86
N LYS A 95 -10.50 5.71 -10.51
CA LYS A 95 -11.53 4.73 -10.86
C LYS A 95 -11.75 3.75 -9.69
N ARG A 96 -12.74 4.03 -8.84
CA ARG A 96 -13.05 3.24 -7.64
C ARG A 96 -13.24 1.74 -7.93
N GLN A 97 -14.04 1.39 -8.93
CA GLN A 97 -14.24 -0.01 -9.37
C GLN A 97 -12.93 -0.71 -9.73
N MET A 98 -11.96 0.00 -10.31
CA MET A 98 -10.66 -0.57 -10.64
C MET A 98 -9.85 -0.88 -9.38
N ILE A 99 -9.94 -0.02 -8.37
CA ILE A 99 -9.30 -0.25 -7.06
C ILE A 99 -9.90 -1.49 -6.40
N GLU A 100 -11.23 -1.62 -6.41
CA GLU A 100 -11.93 -2.80 -5.85
C GLU A 100 -11.56 -4.08 -6.62
N PHE A 101 -11.48 -4.02 -7.95
CA PHE A 101 -11.07 -5.16 -8.75
C PHE A 101 -9.62 -5.57 -8.49
N LEU A 102 -8.70 -4.62 -8.36
CA LEU A 102 -7.30 -4.90 -7.99
C LEU A 102 -7.19 -5.51 -6.59
N LEU A 103 -7.95 -4.99 -5.61
CA LEU A 103 -8.02 -5.57 -4.27
C LEU A 103 -8.58 -7.00 -4.31
N PHE A 104 -9.57 -7.25 -5.17
CA PHE A 104 -10.10 -8.59 -5.43
C PHE A 104 -9.04 -9.55 -5.94
N LEU A 105 -8.23 -9.15 -6.92
CA LEU A 105 -7.11 -9.96 -7.39
C LEU A 105 -6.06 -10.23 -6.31
N VAL A 106 -5.79 -9.26 -5.42
CA VAL A 106 -4.87 -9.46 -4.28
C VAL A 106 -5.38 -10.55 -3.35
N HIS A 107 -6.66 -10.53 -3.00
CA HIS A 107 -7.25 -11.52 -2.11
C HIS A 107 -7.38 -12.91 -2.73
N LEU A 108 -7.61 -13.02 -4.05
CA LEU A 108 -7.65 -14.32 -4.73
C LEU A 108 -6.34 -15.12 -4.60
N THR A 109 -5.22 -14.45 -4.31
CA THR A 109 -3.94 -15.14 -4.04
C THR A 109 -3.96 -16.05 -2.82
N SER A 110 -4.89 -15.80 -1.88
CA SER A 110 -5.10 -16.68 -0.72
C SER A 110 -5.76 -18.01 -1.09
N ILE A 111 -6.36 -18.11 -2.29
CA ILE A 111 -7.16 -19.25 -2.71
C ILE A 111 -6.56 -19.98 -3.92
N ASP A 112 -6.06 -19.24 -4.91
CA ASP A 112 -5.53 -19.78 -6.16
C ASP A 112 -4.08 -19.31 -6.38
N ASN A 113 -3.13 -20.24 -6.19
CA ASN A 113 -1.71 -19.95 -6.39
C ASN A 113 -1.37 -19.51 -7.83
N SER A 114 -2.20 -19.88 -8.83
CA SER A 114 -2.02 -19.48 -10.23
C SER A 114 -2.21 -17.97 -10.45
N LEU A 115 -2.84 -17.28 -9.50
CA LEU A 115 -3.12 -15.83 -9.53
C LEU A 115 -2.17 -15.02 -8.64
N ILE A 116 -1.17 -15.66 -8.01
CA ILE A 116 -0.19 -14.95 -7.16
C ILE A 116 0.46 -13.81 -7.94
N LYS A 117 0.82 -14.01 -9.21
CA LYS A 117 1.54 -12.97 -9.95
C LYS A 117 0.66 -11.77 -10.27
N CYS A 118 -0.57 -11.96 -10.75
CA CYS A 118 -1.48 -10.83 -10.97
C CYS A 118 -1.90 -10.15 -9.67
N GLY A 119 -2.08 -10.90 -8.57
CA GLY A 119 -2.36 -10.30 -7.26
C GLY A 119 -1.17 -9.47 -6.75
N SER A 120 0.06 -9.96 -6.93
CA SER A 120 1.29 -9.22 -6.60
C SER A 120 1.42 -7.93 -7.40
N ASN A 121 1.19 -8.00 -8.72
CA ASN A 121 1.17 -6.84 -9.59
C ASN A 121 0.04 -5.86 -9.21
N SER A 122 -1.12 -6.39 -8.79
CA SER A 122 -2.25 -5.57 -8.34
C SER A 122 -1.92 -4.79 -7.08
N LEU A 123 -1.31 -5.45 -6.09
CA LEU A 123 -0.89 -4.78 -4.85
C LEU A 123 0.19 -3.73 -5.13
N HIS A 124 1.16 -4.03 -6.00
CA HIS A 124 2.15 -3.06 -6.45
C HIS A 124 1.48 -1.80 -7.05
N LEU A 125 0.54 -1.97 -7.98
CA LEU A 125 -0.16 -0.85 -8.61
C LEU A 125 -0.96 -0.04 -7.60
N LEU A 126 -1.66 -0.69 -6.66
CA LEU A 126 -2.39 -0.03 -5.58
C LEU A 126 -1.47 0.87 -4.73
N VAL A 127 -0.28 0.36 -4.40
CA VAL A 127 0.76 1.13 -3.69
C VAL A 127 1.23 2.33 -4.51
N GLN A 128 1.54 2.13 -5.79
CA GLN A 128 1.99 3.24 -6.66
C GLN A 128 0.90 4.29 -6.90
N MET A 129 -0.38 3.88 -6.91
CA MET A 129 -1.52 4.78 -6.99
C MET A 129 -1.79 5.56 -5.69
N ASN A 130 -1.06 5.28 -4.61
CA ASN A 130 -1.31 5.82 -3.26
C ASN A 130 -2.73 5.53 -2.75
N VAL A 131 -3.27 4.35 -3.06
CA VAL A 131 -4.54 3.90 -2.47
C VAL A 131 -4.35 3.77 -0.96
N ASP A 132 -5.34 4.20 -0.18
CA ASP A 132 -5.34 3.96 1.26
C ASP A 132 -5.62 2.47 1.53
N LEU A 133 -4.57 1.76 1.95
CA LEU A 133 -4.64 0.35 2.35
C LEU A 133 -4.79 0.19 3.86
N SER A 134 -4.72 1.28 4.63
CA SER A 134 -4.73 1.21 6.09
C SER A 134 -6.00 0.56 6.62
N GLN A 135 -5.87 -0.17 7.72
CA GLN A 135 -6.97 -0.87 8.40
C GLN A 135 -7.66 -1.97 7.57
N LYS A 136 -7.22 -2.22 6.33
CA LYS A 136 -7.76 -3.32 5.52
C LYS A 136 -7.24 -4.66 6.03
N ASN A 137 -8.06 -5.67 5.82
CA ASN A 137 -7.69 -7.06 6.06
C ASN A 137 -7.06 -7.62 4.78
N PHE A 138 -5.95 -8.32 4.95
CA PHE A 138 -5.13 -8.98 3.93
C PHE A 138 -4.63 -10.32 4.49
N GLU A 139 -5.47 -11.03 5.24
CA GLU A 139 -5.12 -12.34 5.80
C GLU A 139 -4.91 -13.38 4.69
N ASN A 140 -3.95 -14.28 4.92
CA ASN A 140 -3.61 -15.42 4.07
C ASN A 140 -3.23 -15.09 2.61
N ILE A 141 -3.02 -13.82 2.27
CA ILE A 141 -2.62 -13.44 0.90
C ILE A 141 -1.20 -13.95 0.62
N LYS A 142 -0.92 -14.21 -0.66
CA LYS A 142 0.40 -14.64 -1.12
C LYS A 142 0.91 -13.67 -2.16
N ILE A 143 1.98 -12.96 -1.81
CA ILE A 143 2.59 -11.94 -2.66
C ILE A 143 4.01 -12.36 -2.97
N SER A 144 4.38 -12.35 -4.25
CA SER A 144 5.73 -12.72 -4.66
C SER A 144 6.28 -11.94 -5.84
N LYS A 145 7.62 -11.86 -5.89
CA LYS A 145 8.40 -11.31 -7.01
C LYS A 145 7.86 -9.93 -7.42
N THR A 146 7.80 -9.00 -6.47
CA THR A 146 7.26 -7.65 -6.72
C THR A 146 7.85 -6.61 -5.76
N SER A 147 7.50 -5.35 -5.95
CA SER A 147 7.91 -4.24 -5.10
C SER A 147 6.72 -3.65 -4.36
N LEU A 148 6.81 -3.59 -3.03
CA LEU A 148 5.87 -2.89 -2.14
C LEU A 148 6.55 -1.68 -1.48
N VAL A 149 7.52 -1.09 -2.18
CA VAL A 149 8.27 0.07 -1.69
C VAL A 149 7.30 1.20 -1.29
N ARG A 150 7.45 1.71 -0.06
CA ARG A 150 6.60 2.73 0.56
C ARG A 150 5.12 2.34 0.76
N ALA A 151 4.79 1.05 0.73
CA ALA A 151 3.44 0.60 1.04
C ALA A 151 3.05 0.94 2.48
N ASN A 152 1.80 1.36 2.69
CA ASN A 152 1.29 1.71 4.03
C ASN A 152 0.22 0.70 4.47
N PHE A 153 0.64 -0.25 5.31
CA PHE A 153 -0.23 -1.26 5.91
C PHE A 153 -0.53 -0.95 7.39
N PHE A 154 -0.59 0.34 7.74
CA PHE A 154 -0.96 0.78 9.08
C PHE A 154 -2.26 0.12 9.53
N ARG A 155 -2.23 -0.58 10.67
CA ARG A 155 -3.38 -1.31 11.25
C ARG A 155 -3.99 -2.40 10.35
N CYS A 156 -3.28 -2.89 9.34
CA CYS A 156 -3.77 -4.00 8.53
C CYS A 156 -3.75 -5.32 9.28
N ASP A 157 -4.58 -6.26 8.85
CA ASP A 157 -4.47 -7.67 9.24
C ASP A 157 -3.74 -8.44 8.14
N LEU A 158 -2.53 -8.92 8.39
CA LEU A 158 -1.73 -9.70 7.44
C LEU A 158 -1.53 -11.14 7.93
N SER A 159 -2.33 -11.58 8.91
CA SER A 159 -2.15 -12.87 9.55
C SER A 159 -2.20 -14.02 8.53
N GLY A 160 -1.26 -14.96 8.63
CA GLY A 160 -1.10 -16.10 7.72
C GLY A 160 -0.57 -15.77 6.32
N SER A 161 -0.29 -14.49 6.01
CA SER A 161 0.16 -14.08 4.68
C SER A 161 1.62 -14.41 4.39
N GLU A 162 1.91 -14.67 3.12
CA GLU A 162 3.23 -15.08 2.63
C GLU A 162 3.79 -14.03 1.68
N PHE A 163 5.04 -13.62 1.91
CA PHE A 163 5.78 -12.68 1.09
C PHE A 163 7.10 -13.31 0.66
N ASP A 164 7.28 -13.56 -0.63
CA ASP A 164 8.50 -14.16 -1.19
C ASP A 164 9.10 -13.32 -2.33
N ASN A 165 10.39 -12.99 -2.27
CA ASN A 165 11.06 -12.17 -3.27
C ASN A 165 10.40 -10.79 -3.42
N VAL A 166 10.12 -10.14 -2.29
CA VAL A 166 9.41 -8.84 -2.25
C VAL A 166 10.34 -7.74 -1.75
N ASN A 167 10.41 -6.63 -2.49
CA ASN A 167 11.05 -5.41 -2.00
C ASN A 167 10.08 -4.65 -1.09
N ILE A 168 10.41 -4.51 0.19
CA ILE A 168 9.55 -3.83 1.19
C ILE A 168 10.17 -2.54 1.72
N SER A 169 11.10 -1.93 0.99
CA SER A 169 11.79 -0.72 1.45
C SER A 169 10.80 0.38 1.84
N GLY A 170 10.90 0.89 3.07
CA GLY A 170 10.01 1.94 3.59
C GLY A 170 8.55 1.52 3.79
N ILE A 171 8.26 0.23 3.89
CA ILE A 171 6.92 -0.26 4.26
C ILE A 171 6.55 0.22 5.67
N ASN A 172 5.30 0.66 5.85
CA ASN A 172 4.75 0.92 7.18
C ASN A 172 3.88 -0.24 7.62
N LEU A 173 4.30 -0.93 8.69
CA LEU A 173 3.58 -2.04 9.33
C LEU A 173 3.12 -1.69 10.76
N ASN A 174 3.12 -0.41 11.14
CA ASN A 174 2.73 0.02 12.48
C ASN A 174 1.32 -0.47 12.82
N CYS A 175 1.16 -1.08 13.99
CA CYS A 175 -0.09 -1.66 14.48
C CYS A 175 -0.70 -2.75 13.56
N ALA A 176 0.03 -3.26 12.57
CA ALA A 176 -0.43 -4.37 11.75
C ALA A 176 -0.40 -5.69 12.54
N LYS A 177 -1.35 -6.58 12.29
CA LYS A 177 -1.30 -7.95 12.81
C LYS A 177 -0.50 -8.82 11.85
N LEU A 178 0.52 -9.48 12.37
CA LEU A 178 1.49 -10.25 11.59
C LEU A 178 1.58 -11.73 12.05
N PHE A 179 0.51 -12.25 12.66
CA PHE A 179 0.51 -13.60 13.20
C PHE A 179 0.74 -14.63 12.10
N HIS A 180 1.69 -15.54 12.28
CA HIS A 180 2.00 -16.61 11.32
C HIS A 180 2.36 -16.13 9.90
N CYS A 181 2.82 -14.89 9.74
CA CYS A 181 3.33 -14.43 8.44
C CYS A 181 4.62 -15.16 8.05
N LYS A 182 4.77 -15.40 6.74
CA LYS A 182 6.01 -15.93 6.17
C LYS A 182 6.71 -14.87 5.33
N TRP A 183 7.98 -14.64 5.61
CA TRP A 183 8.81 -13.66 4.91
C TRP A 183 10.05 -14.36 4.35
N GLN A 184 10.15 -14.46 3.03
CA GLN A 184 11.28 -15.07 2.32
C GLN A 184 11.84 -14.12 1.28
N ASN A 185 13.18 -14.13 1.12
CA ASN A 185 13.88 -13.37 0.09
C ASN A 185 13.47 -11.88 0.03
N ILE A 186 13.33 -11.28 1.22
CA ILE A 186 12.89 -9.89 1.34
C ILE A 186 14.04 -8.95 1.07
N ARG A 187 13.79 -7.94 0.22
CA ARG A 187 14.75 -6.87 -0.08
C ARG A 187 14.37 -5.59 0.65
N VAL A 188 15.37 -4.96 1.27
CA VAL A 188 15.26 -3.65 1.91
C VAL A 188 16.44 -2.80 1.48
N ASP A 189 16.15 -1.72 0.76
CA ASP A 189 17.09 -0.74 0.24
C ASP A 189 16.95 0.58 1.00
N GLN A 190 18.03 1.36 1.03
CA GLN A 190 17.97 2.74 1.50
C GLN A 190 17.19 3.60 0.51
N LEU A 191 16.10 4.24 0.97
CA LEU A 191 15.25 5.09 0.11
C LEU A 191 15.74 6.54 0.03
N HIS A 192 16.13 7.12 1.17
CA HIS A 192 16.47 8.52 1.27
C HIS A 192 17.65 8.73 2.21
N HIS A 193 18.46 9.73 1.86
CA HIS A 193 19.39 10.35 2.78
C HIS A 193 18.80 11.72 3.17
N LEU A 194 18.20 11.81 4.35
CA LEU A 194 17.53 13.02 4.83
C LEU A 194 18.58 14.05 5.29
N LYS A 195 19.05 14.88 4.37
CA LYS A 195 20.05 15.94 4.61
C LYS A 195 19.36 17.24 5.03
N GLY A 196 19.95 17.94 6.00
CA GLY A 196 19.52 19.30 6.34
C GLY A 196 19.90 19.77 7.74
N HIS A 197 20.01 18.86 8.71
CA HIS A 197 20.54 19.23 10.03
C HIS A 197 22.00 19.65 9.92
N LEU A 198 22.37 20.71 10.64
CA LEU A 198 23.71 21.30 10.61
C LEU A 198 24.62 20.73 11.71
N SER A 199 24.02 20.08 12.71
CA SER A 199 24.69 19.35 13.78
C SER A 199 24.16 17.92 13.88
N GLN A 200 24.73 17.16 14.83
CA GLN A 200 24.30 15.79 15.12
C GLN A 200 22.80 15.74 15.44
N VAL A 201 22.08 14.88 14.73
CA VAL A 201 20.66 14.58 15.01
C VAL A 201 20.58 13.88 16.35
N LYS A 202 19.85 14.46 17.30
CA LYS A 202 19.73 13.95 18.67
C LYS A 202 18.55 13.01 18.84
N GLN A 203 17.46 13.26 18.12
CA GLN A 203 16.23 12.48 18.26
C GLN A 203 15.46 12.44 16.93
N VAL A 204 14.79 11.32 16.67
CA VAL A 204 13.93 11.09 15.50
C VAL A 204 12.64 10.36 15.90
N SER A 205 11.51 10.68 15.29
CA SER A 205 10.26 9.93 15.49
C SER A 205 9.34 10.01 14.29
N PHE A 206 8.82 8.86 13.90
CA PHE A 206 7.81 8.74 12.87
C PHE A 206 6.41 9.01 13.44
N SER A 207 5.51 9.54 12.61
CA SER A 207 4.09 9.49 12.90
C SER A 207 3.62 8.03 12.82
N PRO A 208 2.62 7.60 13.60
CA PRO A 208 2.19 6.21 13.58
C PRO A 208 1.70 5.76 12.20
N ASN A 209 1.06 6.64 11.44
CA ASN A 209 0.67 6.39 10.04
C ASN A 209 1.85 6.34 9.05
N GLY A 210 3.10 6.58 9.50
CA GLY A 210 4.33 6.43 8.73
C GLY A 210 4.55 7.47 7.65
N THR A 211 3.72 8.50 7.56
CA THR A 211 3.82 9.53 6.51
C THR A 211 4.79 10.64 6.84
N THR A 212 4.99 10.90 8.14
CA THR A 212 5.73 12.04 8.65
C THR A 212 6.85 11.55 9.54
N LEU A 213 8.03 12.14 9.42
CA LEU A 213 9.11 11.98 10.38
C LEU A 213 9.42 13.35 10.96
N VAL A 214 9.71 13.39 12.24
CA VAL A 214 10.20 14.56 12.94
C VAL A 214 11.60 14.26 13.44
N SER A 215 12.52 15.21 13.28
CA SER A 215 13.86 15.12 13.84
C SER A 215 14.29 16.44 14.45
N CYS A 216 15.14 16.37 15.47
CA CYS A 216 15.78 17.54 16.07
C CYS A 216 17.30 17.39 16.15
N ASP A 217 18.02 18.50 16.06
CA ASP A 217 19.49 18.53 16.15
C ASP A 217 20.02 19.24 17.40
N GLY A 218 21.35 19.20 17.54
CA GLY A 218 22.08 19.87 18.62
C GLY A 218 21.97 21.40 18.59
N ASP A 219 21.64 21.98 17.44
CA ASP A 219 21.52 23.43 17.22
C ASP A 219 20.08 23.93 17.40
N THR A 220 19.22 23.14 18.04
CA THR A 220 17.83 23.47 18.39
C THR A 220 16.87 23.61 17.21
N SER A 221 17.20 23.07 16.03
CA SER A 221 16.27 23.04 14.89
C SER A 221 15.38 21.80 14.89
N ILE A 222 14.13 21.94 14.44
CA ILE A 222 13.20 20.82 14.22
C ILE A 222 12.89 20.73 12.73
N ARG A 223 13.01 19.54 12.17
CA ARG A 223 12.67 19.26 10.77
C ARG A 223 11.53 18.27 10.71
N ILE A 224 10.56 18.58 9.86
CA ILE A 224 9.44 17.70 9.54
C ILE A 224 9.65 17.19 8.11
N TRP A 225 9.63 15.88 7.95
CA TRP A 225 9.90 15.20 6.69
C TRP A 225 8.63 14.49 6.21
N ASP A 226 8.26 14.74 4.96
CA ASP A 226 7.33 13.89 4.23
C ASP A 226 8.11 12.67 3.72
N ILE A 227 7.88 11.51 4.35
CA ILE A 227 8.59 10.27 4.09
C ILE A 227 8.26 9.71 2.70
N LYS A 228 7.03 9.92 2.21
CA LYS A 228 6.63 9.44 0.89
C LYS A 228 7.34 10.18 -0.22
N ARG A 229 7.52 11.50 -0.06
CA ARG A 229 8.13 12.36 -1.06
C ARG A 229 9.63 12.55 -0.87
N GLY A 230 10.18 12.15 0.28
CA GLY A 230 11.56 12.45 0.68
C GLY A 230 11.81 13.96 0.77
N LYS A 231 10.76 14.75 1.01
CA LYS A 231 10.82 16.22 1.04
C LYS A 231 10.76 16.71 2.49
N THR A 232 11.41 17.84 2.75
CA THR A 232 11.56 18.41 4.09
C THR A 232 10.83 19.74 4.14
N ASN A 233 10.03 19.96 5.18
CA ASN A 233 9.61 21.29 5.61
C ASN A 233 10.39 21.63 6.89
N GLN A 234 11.18 22.71 6.85
CA GLN A 234 11.98 23.15 7.97
C GLN A 234 11.15 24.08 8.87
N LEU A 235 11.05 23.77 10.16
CA LEU A 235 10.50 24.67 11.17
C LEU A 235 11.66 25.19 12.02
N ASN A 236 12.02 26.45 11.79
CA ASN A 236 13.02 27.13 12.62
C ASN A 236 12.36 27.67 13.88
N LEU A 237 12.47 26.92 14.97
CA LEU A 237 12.10 27.39 16.30
C LEU A 237 13.28 28.15 16.91
N PHE A 238 13.57 29.36 16.41
CA PHE A 238 14.65 30.17 16.99
C PHE A 238 14.41 30.45 18.47
N SER A 239 15.38 30.14 19.33
CA SER A 239 16.00 31.17 20.16
C SER A 239 17.37 30.66 20.62
N HIS A 240 18.37 31.53 20.54
CA HIS A 240 19.69 31.34 21.11
C HIS A 240 19.62 30.76 22.53
N ILE A 241 20.60 29.90 22.84
CA ILE A 241 21.00 29.35 24.16
C ILE A 241 20.37 27.99 24.53
N ASN A 242 21.15 26.90 24.43
CA ASN A 242 21.08 25.67 25.25
C ASN A 242 19.69 25.22 25.77
N TYR A 243 18.71 25.02 24.89
CA TYR A 243 17.49 24.30 25.24
C TYR A 243 17.62 22.83 24.81
N GLN A 244 17.28 21.89 25.69
CA GLN A 244 16.97 20.53 25.23
C GLN A 244 15.56 20.57 24.63
N ILE A 245 15.45 20.19 23.36
CA ILE A 245 14.17 19.95 22.70
C ILE A 245 13.88 18.47 22.85
N GLU A 246 12.88 18.15 23.66
CA GLU A 246 12.28 16.83 23.69
C GLU A 246 10.96 16.90 22.94
N PHE A 247 10.71 15.93 22.07
CA PHE A 247 9.39 15.73 21.51
C PHE A 247 8.79 14.41 22.00
N LYS A 248 7.46 14.41 22.13
CA LYS A 248 6.65 13.23 22.45
C LYS A 248 5.59 13.07 21.39
N LEU A 249 5.39 11.85 20.91
CA LEU A 249 4.33 11.53 19.97
C LEU A 249 3.11 11.04 20.76
N ASN A 250 1.94 11.58 20.45
CA ASN A 250 0.71 10.92 20.86
C ASN A 250 0.28 9.93 19.79
N HIS A 251 0.43 8.64 20.11
CA HIS A 251 0.08 7.55 19.21
C HIS A 251 -1.41 7.50 18.87
N SER A 252 -2.30 8.04 19.72
CA SER A 252 -3.74 8.06 19.45
C SER A 252 -4.14 9.23 18.53
N SER A 253 -3.62 10.44 18.76
CA SER A 253 -3.97 11.64 17.99
C SER A 253 -3.10 11.90 16.76
N GLN A 254 -2.02 11.13 16.56
CA GLN A 254 -1.01 11.36 15.50
C GLN A 254 -0.27 12.70 15.62
N GLN A 255 -0.44 13.43 16.73
CA GLN A 255 0.17 14.74 16.94
C GLN A 255 1.54 14.62 17.59
N PHE A 256 2.44 15.51 17.18
CA PHE A 256 3.73 15.67 17.81
C PHE A 256 3.67 16.82 18.81
N TYR A 257 4.10 16.54 20.03
CA TYR A 257 4.23 17.52 21.09
C TYR A 257 5.69 17.88 21.20
N PHE A 258 6.00 19.15 21.06
CA PHE A 258 7.34 19.67 21.23
C PHE A 258 7.41 20.41 22.54
N SER A 259 8.34 20.00 23.40
CA SER A 259 8.67 20.72 24.62
C SER A 259 10.06 21.31 24.48
N LYS A 260 10.14 22.62 24.68
CA LYS A 260 11.42 23.33 24.79
C LYS A 260 11.70 23.53 26.27
N MET A 261 12.63 22.77 26.84
CA MET A 261 13.00 22.92 28.25
C MET A 261 14.22 23.83 28.40
N SER A 262 14.05 24.94 29.14
CA SER A 262 15.17 25.60 29.84
C SER A 262 15.13 25.25 31.31
N LYS A 263 16.21 25.57 32.04
CA LYS A 263 16.26 25.52 33.51
C LYS A 263 15.06 26.17 34.22
N HIS A 264 14.26 27.04 33.58
CA HIS A 264 13.16 27.77 34.23
C HIS A 264 11.83 27.86 33.46
N ARG A 265 11.69 27.38 32.21
CA ARG A 265 10.44 27.48 31.42
C ARG A 265 10.30 26.35 30.40
N ALA A 266 9.07 25.87 30.20
CA ALA A 266 8.65 24.98 29.13
C ALA A 266 7.70 25.70 28.16
N LEU A 267 8.00 25.66 26.86
CA LEU A 267 7.08 26.11 25.81
C LEU A 267 6.54 24.86 25.08
N LEU A 268 5.21 24.73 24.99
CA LEU A 268 4.54 23.67 24.23
C LEU A 268 4.18 24.21 22.85
N ILE A 269 4.70 23.58 21.79
CA ILE A 269 4.31 23.92 20.41
C ILE A 269 3.55 22.73 19.84
N PHE A 270 2.37 23.01 19.30
CA PHE A 270 1.45 22.03 18.74
C PHE A 270 1.68 21.88 17.23
N TYR A 271 1.79 20.63 16.75
CA TYR A 271 1.79 20.30 15.32
C TYR A 271 1.08 18.97 15.05
#